data_AF-A0A9D4TIP8-F1
#
_entry.id   AF-A0A9D4TIP8-F1
#
_cell.length_a   1.000
_cell.length_b   1.000
_cell.length_c   1.000
_cell.angle_alpha   90.00
_cell.angle_beta   90.00
_cell.angle_gamma   90.00
#
_symmetry.space_group_name_H-M   'P 1'
#
loop_
_entity.id
_entity.type
_entity.pdbx_description
1 polymer ?
#
loop_
_entity_poly.entity_id
_entity_poly.type
_entity_poly.pdbx_seq_one_letter_code
_entity_poly.pdbx_strand_id
1 'polypeptide(L)'
;MARLACTVACLSLLLSATARSQTASALPPSLTYQPPPISPTVYVSGMQDLRLDGSGASKCTRLVEAAAAYGFFTQAQFLVSILWWDSGPPDTVDCSNYTFSTPYCFSRFNATEILYWSYGDRDPATNAAIPVTQDQVDEFSGLLGRCLERAVALGLDVAVNVHADDGRQLNGWRNTLDFDPLEPYGNFSFYDAMLAPIADALSRVLPDNSTAWMSLQGEMGATVFFHPSEWSQVADMVRQRIAQARPELAGRVRLGLGINNSKLCGCVLIDIVDYDEYLAEFEPRWPQIEGWFDLPAIRAAFEAVDFVGISAYVAQNSTDFPVCDMEKLMKKMDIEFAYYGLTLHELVDMGKEIVWIEWGVGGGASQNGNTPAETGLEAAYFPFWGVFGPYDVSKDPWKNASVQEYLHHYVNQTSAYLLQGGCDYQVGGVYLWSCGGSWDVIGLSNPVYGQAGSFRDEGAVDIIRAHNEEVQA
;
A
#
# COMPACT_ATOMS: atom_id res chain seq x y z
N MET A 1 -9.09 -35.77 -78.53
CA MET A 1 -9.80 -36.57 -77.51
C MET A 1 -9.66 -35.83 -76.18
N ALA A 2 -10.55 -34.86 -75.96
CA ALA A 2 -11.67 -34.88 -74.98
C ALA A 2 -11.22 -34.24 -73.64
N ARG A 3 -11.27 -32.89 -73.55
CA ARG A 3 -12.31 -32.03 -72.92
C ARG A 3 -12.26 -32.09 -71.38
N LEU A 4 -11.97 -31.03 -70.60
CA LEU A 4 -12.53 -29.67 -70.41
C LEU A 4 -13.20 -29.60 -69.02
N ALA A 5 -12.88 -28.59 -68.20
CA ALA A 5 -13.78 -27.77 -67.35
C ALA A 5 -13.31 -27.49 -65.90
N CYS A 6 -13.01 -26.21 -65.67
CA CYS A 6 -13.29 -25.36 -64.51
C CYS A 6 -14.12 -25.94 -63.35
N THR A 7 -13.71 -25.67 -62.11
CA THR A 7 -14.57 -24.96 -61.14
C THR A 7 -13.70 -24.25 -60.09
N VAL A 8 -13.85 -22.93 -60.01
CA VAL A 8 -13.40 -22.05 -58.91
C VAL A 8 -14.42 -22.20 -57.78
N ALA A 9 -13.96 -22.50 -56.57
CA ALA A 9 -14.80 -22.48 -55.37
C ALA A 9 -14.19 -21.54 -54.32
N CYS A 10 -14.85 -20.41 -54.15
CA CYS A 10 -14.68 -19.47 -53.04
C CYS A 10 -14.84 -20.20 -51.69
N LEU A 11 -13.85 -20.08 -50.81
CA LEU A 11 -14.03 -20.28 -49.38
C LEU A 11 -13.82 -18.93 -48.68
N SER A 12 -14.90 -18.17 -48.56
CA SER A 12 -14.99 -17.01 -47.68
C SER A 12 -15.18 -17.53 -46.26
N LEU A 13 -14.07 -17.62 -45.51
CA LEU A 13 -14.10 -17.92 -44.08
C LEU A 13 -14.59 -16.68 -43.32
N LEU A 14 -15.73 -16.85 -42.66
CA LEU A 14 -16.35 -15.92 -41.72
C LEU A 14 -15.40 -15.61 -40.55
N LEU A 15 -14.70 -14.47 -40.64
CA LEU A 15 -14.23 -13.74 -39.47
C LEU A 15 -15.43 -13.04 -38.84
N SER A 16 -16.01 -13.66 -37.82
CA SER A 16 -16.98 -13.00 -36.94
C SER A 16 -16.22 -12.05 -36.03
N ALA A 17 -15.91 -10.86 -36.53
CA ALA A 17 -15.49 -9.75 -35.69
C ALA A 17 -16.70 -9.32 -34.85
N THR A 18 -16.78 -9.79 -33.61
CA THR A 18 -17.64 -9.18 -32.59
C THR A 18 -17.05 -7.82 -32.26
N ALA A 19 -17.41 -6.81 -33.05
CA ALA A 19 -17.24 -5.42 -32.67
C ALA A 19 -18.07 -5.19 -31.40
N ARG A 20 -17.40 -5.19 -30.24
CA ARG A 20 -17.97 -4.59 -29.02
C ARG A 20 -18.19 -3.11 -29.34
N SER A 21 -19.44 -2.77 -29.63
CA SER A 21 -19.90 -1.40 -29.62
C SER A 21 -19.64 -0.85 -28.22
N GLN A 22 -18.54 -0.11 -28.05
CA GLN A 22 -18.39 0.82 -26.94
C GLN A 22 -19.41 1.93 -27.19
N THR A 23 -20.63 1.73 -26.72
CA THR A 23 -21.54 2.84 -26.50
C THR A 23 -20.86 3.76 -25.51
N ALA A 24 -20.48 4.96 -25.95
CA ALA A 24 -20.02 6.03 -25.08
C ALA A 24 -21.12 6.24 -24.02
N SER A 25 -20.90 5.64 -22.84
CA SER A 25 -21.78 5.83 -21.69
C SER A 25 -21.75 7.31 -21.39
N ALA A 26 -22.92 7.95 -21.36
CA ALA A 26 -23.04 9.29 -20.83
C ALA A 26 -22.31 9.31 -19.48
N LEU A 27 -21.40 10.27 -19.30
CA LEU A 27 -20.68 10.44 -18.03
C LEU A 27 -21.73 10.45 -16.92
N PRO A 28 -21.62 9.57 -15.91
CA PRO A 28 -22.57 9.55 -14.81
C PRO A 28 -22.66 10.97 -14.23
N PRO A 29 -23.86 11.38 -13.75
CA PRO A 29 -24.03 12.68 -13.10
C PRO A 29 -22.91 12.86 -12.07
N SER A 30 -22.24 14.01 -12.11
CA SER A 30 -21.06 14.31 -11.29
C SER A 30 -21.32 13.85 -9.85
N LEU A 31 -20.68 12.75 -9.46
CA LEU A 31 -20.75 12.25 -8.09
C LEU A 31 -20.29 13.41 -7.21
N THR A 32 -21.17 13.87 -6.32
CA THR A 32 -20.80 14.89 -5.34
C THR A 32 -19.66 14.32 -4.54
N TYR A 33 -18.51 15.00 -4.56
CA TYR A 33 -17.35 14.60 -3.78
C TYR A 33 -17.76 14.40 -2.32
N GLN A 34 -17.32 13.28 -1.73
CA GLN A 34 -17.48 12.99 -0.31
C GLN A 34 -16.05 12.90 0.26
N PRO A 35 -15.66 13.78 1.19
CA PRO A 35 -14.36 13.68 1.82
C PRO A 35 -14.19 12.31 2.49
N PRO A 36 -13.05 11.63 2.34
CA PRO A 36 -12.85 10.34 2.99
C PRO A 36 -12.56 10.54 4.48
N PRO A 37 -13.03 9.63 5.37
CA PRO A 37 -12.59 9.64 6.76
C PRO A 37 -11.11 9.26 6.84
N ILE A 38 -10.41 9.78 7.85
CA ILE A 38 -9.08 9.31 8.24
C ILE A 38 -9.27 8.06 9.11
N SER A 39 -8.83 6.91 8.60
CA SER A 39 -9.07 5.59 9.20
C SER A 39 -7.77 4.96 9.71
N PRO A 40 -7.80 4.11 10.75
CA PRO A 40 -6.60 3.46 11.26
C PRO A 40 -6.17 2.27 10.39
N THR A 41 -4.88 1.91 10.51
CA THR A 41 -4.33 0.67 9.95
C THR A 41 -4.06 -0.37 11.05
N VAL A 42 -4.72 -1.52 10.93
CA VAL A 42 -4.48 -2.74 11.71
C VAL A 42 -3.37 -3.54 11.05
N TYR A 43 -2.20 -3.60 11.69
CA TYR A 43 -1.05 -4.34 11.16
C TYR A 43 -1.09 -5.83 11.47
N VAL A 44 -0.97 -6.64 10.42
CA VAL A 44 -0.88 -8.10 10.45
C VAL A 44 0.45 -8.50 9.82
N SER A 45 1.48 -8.71 10.65
CA SER A 45 2.84 -9.04 10.22
C SER A 45 3.02 -10.48 9.73
N GLY A 46 2.00 -11.31 9.89
CA GLY A 46 2.01 -12.73 9.55
C GLY A 46 0.91 -13.50 10.26
N MET A 47 0.88 -14.81 10.07
CA MET A 47 -0.19 -15.67 10.57
C MET A 47 -0.24 -15.72 12.12
N GLN A 48 0.88 -15.52 12.80
CA GLN A 48 0.98 -15.41 14.26
C GLN A 48 0.09 -14.30 14.82
N ASP A 49 -0.10 -13.20 14.09
CA ASP A 49 -0.91 -12.07 14.56
C ASP A 49 -2.43 -12.36 14.48
N LEU A 50 -2.80 -13.39 13.71
CA LEU A 50 -4.18 -13.81 13.51
C LEU A 50 -4.59 -14.99 14.39
N ARG A 51 -3.62 -15.80 14.84
CA ARG A 51 -3.87 -16.96 15.72
C ARG A 51 -4.37 -16.50 17.08
N LEU A 52 -5.32 -17.26 17.63
CA LEU A 52 -5.85 -17.00 18.97
C LEU A 52 -4.80 -17.39 20.01
N ASP A 53 -4.63 -16.55 21.03
CA ASP A 53 -3.84 -16.90 22.20
C ASP A 53 -4.72 -17.53 23.31
N GLY A 54 -4.14 -17.74 24.50
CA GLY A 54 -4.85 -18.33 25.64
C GLY A 54 -6.07 -17.54 26.14
N SER A 55 -6.24 -16.28 25.71
CA SER A 55 -7.44 -15.48 26.01
C SER A 55 -8.60 -15.75 25.03
N GLY A 56 -8.36 -16.48 23.94
CA GLY A 56 -9.35 -16.68 22.88
C GLY A 56 -9.45 -15.51 21.90
N ALA A 57 -8.56 -14.53 21.97
CA ALA A 57 -8.42 -13.42 21.03
C ALA A 57 -7.07 -13.51 20.28
N SER A 58 -7.01 -12.96 19.08
CA SER A 58 -5.75 -12.72 18.36
C SER A 58 -5.27 -11.29 18.56
N LYS A 59 -4.03 -11.00 18.18
CA LYS A 59 -3.53 -9.62 18.12
C LYS A 59 -4.40 -8.78 17.18
N CYS A 60 -4.72 -9.31 16.00
CA CYS A 60 -5.57 -8.64 15.02
C CYS A 60 -6.94 -8.26 15.60
N THR A 61 -7.64 -9.19 16.25
CA THR A 61 -8.96 -8.87 16.84
C THR A 61 -8.87 -7.83 17.96
N ARG A 62 -7.80 -7.83 18.75
CA ARG A 62 -7.58 -6.79 19.77
C ARG A 62 -7.35 -5.41 19.18
N LEU A 63 -6.58 -5.32 18.10
CA LEU A 63 -6.36 -4.05 17.39
C LEU A 63 -7.65 -3.55 16.75
N VAL A 64 -8.47 -4.44 16.17
CA VAL A 64 -9.79 -4.10 15.64
C VAL A 64 -10.72 -3.57 16.74
N GLU A 65 -10.76 -4.23 17.90
CA GLU A 65 -11.56 -3.78 19.04
C GLU A 65 -11.08 -2.43 19.59
N ALA A 66 -9.77 -2.21 19.64
CA ALA A 66 -9.18 -0.93 20.04
C ALA A 66 -9.51 0.18 19.06
N ALA A 67 -9.49 -0.09 17.74
CA ALA A 67 -9.92 0.85 16.72
C ALA A 67 -11.41 1.20 16.88
N ALA A 68 -12.28 0.19 17.00
CA ALA A 68 -13.71 0.41 17.19
C ALA A 68 -14.03 1.19 18.48
N ALA A 69 -13.25 1.01 19.55
CA ALA A 69 -13.45 1.68 20.83
C ALA A 69 -13.29 3.21 20.77
N TYR A 70 -12.66 3.76 19.72
CA TYR A 70 -12.64 5.21 19.49
C TYR A 70 -14.02 5.79 19.19
N GLY A 71 -14.92 5.01 18.59
CA GLY A 71 -16.30 5.42 18.31
C GLY A 71 -16.49 6.41 17.15
N PHE A 72 -15.42 6.91 16.54
CA PHE A 72 -15.47 7.83 15.39
C PHE A 72 -14.82 7.28 14.12
N PHE A 73 -14.36 6.02 14.14
CA PHE A 73 -13.90 5.33 12.93
C PHE A 73 -15.06 4.50 12.36
N THR A 74 -15.31 4.66 11.07
CA THR A 74 -16.28 3.88 10.29
C THR A 74 -15.62 2.84 9.39
N GLN A 75 -14.29 2.89 9.27
CA GLN A 75 -13.51 2.02 8.41
C GLN A 75 -12.18 1.69 9.10
N ALA A 76 -11.59 0.53 8.76
CA ALA A 76 -10.21 0.20 9.09
C ALA A 76 -9.51 -0.45 7.90
N GLN A 77 -8.24 -0.12 7.70
CA GLN A 77 -7.37 -0.86 6.78
C GLN A 77 -6.66 -1.98 7.52
N PHE A 78 -6.52 -3.12 6.87
CA PHE A 78 -5.71 -4.23 7.30
C PHE A 78 -4.46 -4.27 6.44
N LEU A 79 -3.32 -3.94 7.04
CA LEU A 79 -2.05 -4.12 6.37
C LEU A 79 -1.58 -5.53 6.63
N VAL A 80 -1.61 -6.36 5.60
CA VAL A 80 -1.31 -7.78 5.68
C VAL A 80 -0.02 -8.05 4.95
N SER A 81 0.98 -8.57 5.67
CA SER A 81 2.30 -8.82 5.13
C SER A 81 2.59 -10.33 5.01
N ILE A 82 3.23 -10.69 3.90
CA ILE A 82 3.92 -11.97 3.72
C ILE A 82 5.42 -11.71 3.69
N LEU A 83 6.23 -12.68 4.11
CA LEU A 83 7.67 -12.56 4.05
C LEU A 83 8.21 -13.19 2.77
N TRP A 84 9.08 -12.50 2.04
CA TRP A 84 9.90 -13.15 1.02
C TRP A 84 11.18 -13.70 1.66
N TRP A 85 11.61 -14.87 1.20
CA TRP A 85 12.91 -15.44 1.53
C TRP A 85 13.69 -15.68 0.24
N ASP A 86 14.98 -15.39 0.24
CA ASP A 86 15.80 -15.36 -0.97
C ASP A 86 17.22 -15.92 -0.72
N SER A 87 18.03 -16.02 -1.78
CA SER A 87 19.39 -16.59 -1.75
C SER A 87 20.53 -15.58 -1.65
N GLY A 88 20.26 -14.27 -1.79
CA GLY A 88 21.31 -13.27 -1.96
C GLY A 88 22.22 -13.05 -0.75
N PRO A 89 23.47 -12.60 -0.96
CA PRO A 89 24.28 -12.11 0.14
C PRO A 89 23.61 -10.87 0.78
N PRO A 90 23.85 -10.60 2.07
CA PRO A 90 23.67 -9.23 2.58
C PRO A 90 24.62 -8.32 1.79
N ASP A 91 24.15 -7.16 1.36
CA ASP A 91 25.05 -6.15 0.79
C ASP A 91 26.04 -5.74 1.88
N THR A 92 27.32 -5.56 1.52
CA THR A 92 28.39 -5.24 2.47
C THR A 92 28.33 -3.79 2.99
N VAL A 93 27.17 -3.13 2.91
CA VAL A 93 27.01 -1.72 3.27
C VAL A 93 27.01 -1.58 4.79
N ASP A 94 28.05 -0.95 5.34
CA ASP A 94 28.13 -0.60 6.76
C ASP A 94 27.24 0.61 7.07
N CYS A 95 26.08 0.37 7.67
CA CYS A 95 25.14 1.43 8.06
C CYS A 95 25.49 2.15 9.38
N SER A 96 26.63 1.84 10.03
CA SER A 96 26.94 2.39 11.36
C SER A 96 27.43 3.84 11.38
N ASN A 97 27.93 4.38 10.26
CA ASN A 97 28.48 5.75 10.15
C ASN A 97 27.76 6.61 9.09
N TYR A 98 26.45 6.45 8.97
CA TYR A 98 25.64 6.99 7.88
C TYR A 98 25.49 8.52 7.95
N THR A 99 25.93 9.23 6.90
CA THR A 99 25.69 10.66 6.68
C THR A 99 24.77 10.85 5.46
N PHE A 100 23.91 11.87 5.51
CA PHE A 100 22.80 12.27 4.60
C PHE A 100 22.92 12.10 3.07
N SER A 101 24.03 11.61 2.50
CA SER A 101 24.30 11.62 1.06
C SER A 101 24.37 10.27 0.34
N THR A 102 24.28 9.11 1.03
CA THR A 102 24.27 7.81 0.31
C THR A 102 23.71 6.61 1.11
N PRO A 103 23.20 5.47 0.54
CA PRO A 103 21.83 5.00 0.16
C PRO A 103 20.80 4.88 1.28
N TYR A 104 19.50 4.79 0.94
CA TYR A 104 18.54 4.23 1.90
C TYR A 104 19.19 2.99 2.55
N CYS A 105 19.34 2.90 3.89
CA CYS A 105 20.00 1.78 4.58
C CYS A 105 19.13 0.50 4.51
N PHE A 106 18.80 0.12 3.30
CA PHE A 106 18.27 -1.16 2.94
C PHE A 106 19.47 -1.96 2.44
N SER A 107 19.88 -2.96 3.21
CA SER A 107 21.14 -3.67 2.93
C SER A 107 21.00 -4.69 1.79
N ARG A 108 19.94 -4.61 0.97
CA ARG A 108 19.63 -5.59 -0.09
C ARG A 108 18.90 -4.93 -1.25
N PHE A 109 19.66 -4.54 -2.27
CA PHE A 109 19.16 -4.01 -3.54
C PHE A 109 19.59 -4.93 -4.70
N ASN A 110 18.66 -5.35 -5.56
CA ASN A 110 18.91 -6.17 -6.77
C ASN A 110 19.57 -7.55 -6.57
N ALA A 111 19.87 -7.95 -5.33
CA ALA A 111 20.50 -9.24 -5.01
C ALA A 111 19.48 -10.26 -4.47
N THR A 112 18.25 -10.27 -4.98
CA THR A 112 17.17 -11.12 -4.45
C THR A 112 16.64 -12.05 -5.53
N GLU A 113 17.16 -13.27 -5.60
CA GLU A 113 16.43 -14.38 -6.20
C GLU A 113 15.50 -14.93 -5.11
N ILE A 114 14.21 -14.62 -5.21
CA ILE A 114 13.21 -15.13 -4.27
C ILE A 114 13.22 -16.66 -4.36
N LEU A 115 13.41 -17.31 -3.22
CA LEU A 115 13.38 -18.76 -3.10
C LEU A 115 11.97 -19.26 -2.76
N TYR A 116 11.29 -18.58 -1.84
CA TYR A 116 9.94 -18.93 -1.40
C TYR A 116 9.31 -17.81 -0.55
N TRP A 117 7.99 -17.91 -0.39
CA TRP A 117 7.20 -17.10 0.54
C TRP A 117 7.08 -17.75 1.92
N SER A 118 6.84 -16.97 2.96
CA SER A 118 6.57 -17.44 4.32
C SER A 118 5.59 -16.54 5.08
N TYR A 119 4.73 -17.12 5.92
CA TYR A 119 3.82 -16.37 6.81
C TYR A 119 4.44 -15.99 8.16
N GLY A 120 5.77 -16.10 8.32
CA GLY A 120 6.49 -15.70 9.53
C GLY A 120 6.82 -16.82 10.51
N ASP A 121 6.28 -18.02 10.32
CA ASP A 121 6.70 -19.21 11.07
C ASP A 121 8.18 -19.53 10.77
N ARG A 122 8.97 -19.83 11.81
CA ARG A 122 10.39 -20.18 11.69
C ARG A 122 10.66 -21.58 12.21
N ASP A 123 11.58 -22.28 11.54
CA ASP A 123 12.12 -23.55 12.02
C ASP A 123 12.97 -23.28 13.28
N PRO A 124 12.62 -23.85 14.46
CA PRO A 124 13.35 -23.62 15.69
C PRO A 124 14.82 -24.08 15.65
N ALA A 125 15.15 -25.05 14.79
CA ALA A 125 16.51 -25.60 14.70
C ALA A 125 17.45 -24.71 13.88
N THR A 126 16.94 -24.09 12.82
CA THR A 126 17.74 -23.31 11.86
C THR A 126 17.47 -21.81 11.93
N ASN A 127 16.39 -21.41 12.61
CA ASN A 127 15.82 -20.06 12.60
C ASN A 127 15.44 -19.56 11.18
N ALA A 128 15.40 -20.45 10.18
CA ALA A 128 14.97 -20.12 8.83
C ALA A 128 13.45 -19.98 8.77
N ALA A 129 12.96 -19.13 7.88
CA ALA A 129 11.53 -19.05 7.60
C ALA A 129 11.03 -20.38 7.00
N ILE A 130 9.83 -20.80 7.36
CA ILE A 130 9.21 -22.01 6.81
C ILE A 130 8.51 -21.64 5.50
N PRO A 131 8.79 -22.33 4.38
CA PRO A 131 8.07 -22.11 3.12
C PRO A 131 6.56 -22.35 3.27
N VAL A 132 5.76 -21.53 2.60
CA VAL A 132 4.30 -21.67 2.56
C VAL A 132 3.88 -23.08 2.09
N THR A 133 2.88 -23.65 2.75
CA THR A 133 2.17 -24.88 2.38
C THR A 133 0.69 -24.61 2.13
N GLN A 134 -0.01 -25.52 1.45
CA GLN A 134 -1.45 -25.36 1.20
C GLN A 134 -2.25 -25.28 2.51
N ASP A 135 -1.90 -26.09 3.52
CA ASP A 135 -2.55 -26.06 4.82
C ASP A 135 -2.39 -24.68 5.48
N GLN A 136 -1.24 -24.02 5.31
CA GLN A 136 -1.03 -22.66 5.82
C GLN A 136 -1.81 -21.62 5.03
N VAL A 137 -1.95 -21.77 3.70
CA VAL A 137 -2.80 -20.88 2.88
C VAL A 137 -4.26 -20.95 3.35
N ASP A 138 -4.77 -22.16 3.58
CA ASP A 138 -6.13 -22.39 4.06
C ASP A 138 -6.31 -21.86 5.50
N GLU A 139 -5.33 -22.09 6.37
CA GLU A 139 -5.32 -21.57 7.75
C GLU A 139 -5.32 -20.03 7.74
N PHE A 140 -4.45 -19.41 6.96
CA PHE A 140 -4.32 -17.96 6.82
C PHE A 140 -5.62 -17.32 6.33
N SER A 141 -6.25 -17.85 5.27
CA SER A 141 -7.53 -17.34 4.78
C SER A 141 -8.62 -17.40 5.86
N GLY A 142 -8.73 -18.53 6.57
CA GLY A 142 -9.71 -18.70 7.64
C GLY A 142 -9.46 -17.80 8.85
N LEU A 143 -8.19 -17.60 9.21
CA LEU A 143 -7.74 -16.74 10.29
C LEU A 143 -7.98 -15.25 9.99
N LEU A 144 -7.62 -14.80 8.79
CA LEU A 144 -7.85 -13.43 8.34
C LEU A 144 -9.35 -13.15 8.27
N GLY A 145 -10.12 -14.07 7.69
CA GLY A 145 -11.58 -13.97 7.66
C GLY A 145 -12.19 -13.73 9.03
N ARG A 146 -11.73 -14.41 10.09
CA ARG A 146 -12.23 -14.15 11.46
C ARG A 146 -11.91 -12.73 11.95
N CYS A 147 -10.73 -12.20 11.62
CA CYS A 147 -10.40 -10.83 12.03
C CYS A 147 -11.25 -9.78 11.28
N LEU A 148 -11.42 -9.97 9.97
CA LEU A 148 -12.26 -9.10 9.14
C LEU A 148 -13.74 -9.18 9.55
N GLU A 149 -14.25 -10.38 9.84
CA GLU A 149 -15.60 -10.59 10.38
C GLU A 149 -15.80 -9.83 11.70
N ARG A 150 -14.78 -9.81 12.57
CA ARG A 150 -14.84 -9.02 13.81
C ARG A 150 -14.97 -7.52 13.55
N ALA A 151 -14.27 -6.99 12.55
CA ALA A 151 -14.36 -5.58 12.18
C ALA A 151 -15.73 -5.22 11.61
N VAL A 152 -16.24 -6.02 10.67
CA VAL A 152 -17.60 -5.87 10.13
C VAL A 152 -18.65 -5.94 11.25
N ALA A 153 -18.51 -6.88 12.18
CA ALA A 153 -19.43 -7.02 13.32
C ALA A 153 -19.41 -5.82 14.28
N LEU A 154 -18.33 -5.03 14.26
CA LEU A 154 -18.18 -3.79 15.02
C LEU A 154 -18.56 -2.54 14.20
N GLY A 155 -19.06 -2.71 12.97
CA GLY A 155 -19.51 -1.62 12.11
C GLY A 155 -18.37 -0.92 11.35
N LEU A 156 -17.21 -1.56 11.22
CA LEU A 156 -16.09 -1.05 10.42
C LEU A 156 -16.13 -1.62 9.01
N ASP A 157 -16.10 -0.74 8.02
CA ASP A 157 -15.78 -1.10 6.64
C ASP A 157 -14.32 -1.57 6.53
N VAL A 158 -14.05 -2.41 5.54
CA VAL A 158 -12.77 -3.11 5.40
C VAL A 158 -11.99 -2.57 4.19
N ALA A 159 -10.74 -2.21 4.42
CA ALA A 159 -9.73 -2.08 3.38
C ALA A 159 -8.57 -3.04 3.64
N VAL A 160 -7.86 -3.48 2.61
CA VAL A 160 -6.68 -4.35 2.71
C VAL A 160 -5.55 -3.73 1.93
N ASN A 161 -4.39 -3.59 2.56
CA ASN A 161 -3.13 -3.22 1.91
C ASN A 161 -2.16 -4.41 2.04
N VAL A 162 -1.64 -4.90 0.93
CA VAL A 162 -0.87 -6.15 0.88
C VAL A 162 0.62 -5.85 0.73
N HIS A 163 1.44 -6.31 1.67
CA HIS A 163 2.89 -6.16 1.61
C HIS A 163 3.59 -7.52 1.39
N ALA A 164 4.76 -7.46 0.77
CA ALA A 164 5.82 -8.43 0.96
C ALA A 164 6.96 -7.75 1.74
N ASP A 165 7.44 -8.32 2.84
CA ASP A 165 8.53 -7.79 3.67
C ASP A 165 9.70 -8.78 3.81
N ASP A 166 10.89 -8.28 4.17
CA ASP A 166 12.13 -9.08 4.16
C ASP A 166 12.14 -10.14 5.28
N GLY A 167 11.96 -11.40 4.89
CA GLY A 167 11.96 -12.53 5.83
C GLY A 167 13.30 -12.79 6.49
N ARG A 168 14.40 -12.30 5.91
CA ARG A 168 15.75 -12.47 6.46
C ARG A 168 16.15 -11.38 7.42
N GLN A 169 15.33 -10.33 7.57
CA GLN A 169 15.61 -9.17 8.43
C GLN A 169 16.96 -8.52 8.09
N LEU A 170 17.27 -8.46 6.81
CA LEU A 170 18.45 -7.80 6.25
C LEU A 170 18.05 -6.48 5.61
N ASN A 171 17.02 -5.83 6.15
CA ASN A 171 16.50 -4.54 5.70
C ASN A 171 16.28 -4.48 4.18
N GLY A 172 15.76 -5.51 3.52
CA GLY A 172 15.36 -5.37 2.12
C GLY A 172 14.19 -4.39 1.96
N TRP A 173 14.23 -3.53 0.93
CA TRP A 173 13.12 -2.63 0.62
C TRP A 173 12.16 -3.28 -0.35
N ARG A 174 10.91 -3.45 0.05
CA ARG A 174 9.88 -4.04 -0.82
C ARG A 174 9.66 -3.28 -2.14
N ASN A 175 9.94 -1.97 -2.19
CA ASN A 175 9.80 -1.18 -3.42
C ASN A 175 10.77 -1.61 -4.52
N THR A 176 11.89 -2.24 -4.15
CA THR A 176 12.91 -2.71 -5.10
C THR A 176 12.82 -4.21 -5.38
N LEU A 177 11.82 -4.88 -4.79
CA LEU A 177 11.59 -6.30 -4.98
C LEU A 177 10.99 -6.55 -6.37
N ASP A 178 11.81 -7.08 -7.27
CA ASP A 178 11.42 -7.49 -8.61
C ASP A 178 11.01 -8.97 -8.62
N PHE A 179 9.74 -9.24 -8.92
CA PHE A 179 9.19 -10.58 -9.02
C PHE A 179 7.93 -10.60 -9.88
N ASP A 180 7.66 -11.73 -10.53
CA ASP A 180 6.40 -11.97 -11.24
C ASP A 180 5.36 -12.50 -10.23
N PRO A 181 4.20 -11.83 -10.06
CA PRO A 181 3.20 -12.26 -9.08
C PRO A 181 2.53 -13.61 -9.40
N LEU A 182 2.70 -14.13 -10.62
CA LEU A 182 2.20 -15.43 -11.09
C LEU A 182 3.30 -16.51 -11.14
N GLU A 183 4.57 -16.14 -11.03
CA GLU A 183 5.67 -17.11 -10.96
C GLU A 183 5.69 -17.82 -9.60
N PRO A 184 5.77 -19.17 -9.56
CA PRO A 184 5.93 -19.89 -8.32
C PRO A 184 7.33 -19.71 -7.70
N TYR A 185 7.39 -19.19 -6.48
CA TYR A 185 8.60 -19.18 -5.67
C TYR A 185 8.45 -20.25 -4.57
N GLY A 186 9.20 -21.34 -4.73
CA GLY A 186 8.95 -22.58 -4.00
C GLY A 186 7.77 -23.33 -4.65
N ASN A 187 6.66 -23.45 -3.92
CA ASN A 187 5.47 -24.16 -4.42
C ASN A 187 4.30 -23.22 -4.77
N PHE A 188 4.42 -21.91 -4.53
CA PHE A 188 3.31 -20.96 -4.62
C PHE A 188 3.76 -19.67 -5.29
N SER A 189 2.89 -19.12 -6.13
CA SER A 189 3.03 -17.73 -6.59
C SER A 189 2.60 -16.75 -5.50
N PHE A 190 2.89 -15.46 -5.68
CA PHE A 190 2.36 -14.42 -4.78
C PHE A 190 0.83 -14.37 -4.82
N TYR A 191 0.22 -14.58 -6.00
CA TYR A 191 -1.22 -14.71 -6.11
C TYR A 191 -1.75 -15.86 -5.24
N ASP A 192 -1.16 -17.06 -5.32
CA ASP A 192 -1.64 -18.23 -4.59
C ASP A 192 -1.45 -18.08 -3.08
N ALA A 193 -0.28 -17.57 -2.66
CA ALA A 193 0.07 -17.45 -1.26
C ALA A 193 -0.59 -16.24 -0.57
N MET A 194 -0.94 -15.18 -1.28
CA MET A 194 -1.39 -13.95 -0.64
C MET A 194 -2.74 -13.44 -1.14
N LEU A 195 -2.89 -13.24 -2.45
CA LEU A 195 -4.05 -12.52 -2.98
C LEU A 195 -5.32 -13.39 -3.03
N ALA A 196 -5.19 -14.64 -3.45
CA ALA A 196 -6.29 -15.60 -3.47
C ALA A 196 -6.89 -15.84 -2.07
N PRO A 197 -6.12 -16.14 -1.00
CA PRO A 197 -6.70 -16.35 0.33
C PRO A 197 -7.29 -15.08 0.95
N ILE A 198 -6.79 -13.87 0.61
CA ILE A 198 -7.40 -12.59 1.00
C ILE A 198 -8.76 -12.40 0.29
N ALA A 199 -8.83 -12.67 -1.01
CA ALA A 199 -10.07 -12.58 -1.77
C ALA A 199 -11.15 -13.54 -1.23
N ASP A 200 -10.75 -14.74 -0.79
CA ASP A 200 -11.64 -15.69 -0.12
C ASP A 200 -12.13 -15.19 1.25
N ALA A 201 -11.23 -14.58 2.02
CA ALA A 201 -11.58 -13.98 3.32
C ALA A 201 -12.59 -12.84 3.14
N LEU A 202 -12.36 -11.93 2.19
CA LEU A 202 -13.29 -10.84 1.87
C LEU A 202 -14.66 -11.37 1.40
N SER A 203 -14.67 -12.35 0.48
CA SER A 203 -15.90 -12.95 -0.04
C SER A 203 -16.76 -13.58 1.06
N ARG A 204 -16.11 -14.10 2.11
CA ARG A 204 -16.81 -14.71 3.26
C ARG A 204 -17.47 -13.68 4.18
N VAL A 205 -16.85 -12.52 4.37
CA VAL A 205 -17.18 -11.62 5.50
C VAL A 205 -17.91 -10.35 5.09
N LEU A 206 -17.76 -9.91 3.84
CA LEU A 206 -18.34 -8.65 3.39
C LEU A 206 -19.87 -8.74 3.29
N PRO A 207 -20.60 -7.80 3.92
CA PRO A 207 -22.04 -7.66 3.71
C PRO A 207 -22.37 -7.30 2.26
N ASP A 208 -23.55 -7.72 1.79
CA ASP A 208 -24.01 -7.50 0.41
C ASP A 208 -24.11 -6.02 0.01
N ASN A 209 -24.23 -5.13 1.00
CA ASN A 209 -24.32 -3.68 0.81
C ASN A 209 -23.00 -2.95 1.02
N SER A 210 -21.92 -3.64 1.40
CA SER A 210 -20.61 -3.03 1.66
C SER A 210 -19.76 -2.88 0.40
N THR A 211 -18.76 -2.01 0.49
CA THR A 211 -17.66 -1.85 -0.47
C THR A 211 -16.37 -2.12 0.29
N ALA A 212 -15.40 -2.77 -0.36
CA ALA A 212 -14.08 -2.96 0.22
C ALA A 212 -13.01 -2.48 -0.76
N TRP A 213 -11.87 -2.08 -0.21
CA TRP A 213 -10.70 -1.68 -0.98
C TRP A 213 -9.61 -2.70 -0.78
N MET A 214 -8.94 -3.14 -1.85
CA MET A 214 -7.82 -4.07 -1.77
C MET A 214 -6.69 -3.58 -2.68
N SER A 215 -5.61 -3.09 -2.07
CA SER A 215 -4.36 -2.88 -2.80
C SER A 215 -3.73 -4.24 -3.04
N LEU A 216 -3.53 -4.61 -4.30
CA LEU A 216 -2.96 -5.91 -4.68
C LEU A 216 -1.48 -6.02 -4.26
N GLN A 217 -0.83 -4.87 -4.08
CA GLN A 217 0.46 -4.72 -3.43
C GLN A 217 0.55 -3.29 -2.84
N GLY A 218 1.44 -3.07 -1.87
CA GLY A 218 1.67 -1.78 -1.21
C GLY A 218 3.16 -1.44 -1.18
N GLU A 219 3.53 -0.33 -1.82
CA GLU A 219 4.91 0.13 -1.96
C GLU A 219 5.84 -0.86 -2.67
N MET A 220 5.34 -1.69 -3.59
CA MET A 220 6.12 -2.68 -4.32
C MET A 220 6.21 -2.27 -5.80
N GLY A 221 6.88 -1.16 -6.06
CA GLY A 221 7.01 -0.58 -7.40
C GLY A 221 7.66 -1.52 -8.41
N ALA A 222 8.81 -2.11 -8.08
CA ALA A 222 9.63 -2.82 -9.09
C ALA A 222 8.85 -3.94 -9.79
N THR A 223 8.18 -4.80 -9.03
CA THR A 223 7.31 -5.84 -9.58
C THR A 223 6.20 -5.30 -10.49
N VAL A 224 5.61 -4.13 -10.19
CA VAL A 224 4.56 -3.55 -11.05
C VAL A 224 5.14 -3.06 -12.38
N PHE A 225 6.29 -2.41 -12.35
CA PHE A 225 6.87 -1.80 -13.55
C PHE A 225 7.63 -2.81 -14.43
N PHE A 226 8.16 -3.90 -13.86
CA PHE A 226 8.80 -4.98 -14.62
C PHE A 226 7.85 -6.10 -15.05
N HIS A 227 6.76 -6.35 -14.31
CA HIS A 227 5.76 -7.38 -14.62
C HIS A 227 4.31 -6.83 -14.75
N PRO A 228 4.08 -5.73 -15.51
CA PRO A 228 2.79 -5.05 -15.54
C PRO A 228 1.65 -5.90 -16.15
N SER A 229 1.97 -6.78 -17.11
CA SER A 229 0.97 -7.65 -17.74
C SER A 229 0.42 -8.67 -16.75
N GLU A 230 1.29 -9.21 -15.91
CA GLU A 230 0.98 -10.19 -14.88
C GLU A 230 0.14 -9.56 -13.77
N TRP A 231 0.43 -8.30 -13.38
CA TRP A 231 -0.43 -7.56 -12.45
C TRP A 231 -1.83 -7.26 -13.01
N SER A 232 -1.93 -6.97 -14.31
CA SER A 232 -3.24 -6.85 -14.99
C SER A 232 -4.03 -8.15 -14.91
N GLN A 233 -3.37 -9.27 -15.18
CA GLN A 233 -3.97 -10.61 -15.10
C GLN A 233 -4.37 -10.97 -13.67
N VAL A 234 -3.54 -10.65 -12.67
CA VAL A 234 -3.84 -10.86 -11.25
C VAL A 234 -5.10 -10.10 -10.83
N ALA A 235 -5.27 -8.85 -11.28
CA ALA A 235 -6.49 -8.07 -10.99
C ALA A 235 -7.75 -8.80 -11.51
N ASP A 236 -7.71 -9.31 -12.73
CA ASP A 236 -8.80 -10.10 -13.32
C ASP A 236 -9.05 -11.40 -12.54
N MET A 237 -7.99 -12.11 -12.15
CA MET A 237 -8.08 -13.35 -11.37
C MET A 237 -8.69 -13.12 -9.99
N VAL A 238 -8.35 -12.02 -9.30
CA VAL A 238 -8.96 -11.64 -8.02
C VAL A 238 -10.44 -11.32 -8.20
N ARG A 239 -10.81 -10.50 -9.19
CA ARG A 239 -12.23 -10.19 -9.47
C ARG A 239 -13.03 -11.44 -9.81
N GLN A 240 -12.49 -12.31 -10.66
CA GLN A 240 -13.14 -13.55 -11.05
C GLN A 240 -13.37 -14.45 -9.84
N ARG A 241 -12.37 -14.58 -8.96
CA ARG A 241 -12.47 -15.39 -7.74
C ARG A 241 -13.59 -14.88 -6.82
N ILE A 242 -13.63 -13.57 -6.56
CA ILE A 242 -14.69 -12.96 -5.74
C ILE A 242 -16.05 -13.17 -6.40
N ALA A 243 -16.18 -12.91 -7.71
CA ALA A 243 -17.45 -13.07 -8.43
C ALA A 243 -17.93 -14.53 -8.49
N GLN A 244 -17.03 -15.51 -8.53
CA GLN A 244 -17.39 -16.93 -8.47
C GLN A 244 -17.91 -17.33 -7.09
N ALA A 245 -17.31 -16.80 -6.02
CA ALA A 245 -17.73 -17.08 -4.65
C ALA A 245 -19.02 -16.32 -4.27
N ARG A 246 -19.12 -15.05 -4.68
CA ARG A 246 -20.19 -14.09 -4.34
C ARG A 246 -20.46 -13.12 -5.50
N PRO A 247 -21.29 -13.49 -6.49
CA PRO A 247 -21.57 -12.64 -7.65
C PRO A 247 -22.08 -11.23 -7.32
N GLU A 248 -22.77 -11.06 -6.19
CA GLU A 248 -23.29 -9.79 -5.68
C GLU A 248 -22.20 -8.83 -5.19
N LEU A 249 -20.99 -9.34 -4.90
CA LEU A 249 -19.81 -8.54 -4.55
C LEU A 249 -18.99 -8.13 -5.77
N ALA A 250 -19.34 -8.60 -6.97
CA ALA A 250 -18.65 -8.23 -8.19
C ALA A 250 -18.70 -6.70 -8.41
N GLY A 251 -17.53 -6.07 -8.51
CA GLY A 251 -17.40 -4.61 -8.63
C GLY A 251 -17.53 -3.83 -7.32
N ARG A 252 -17.83 -4.48 -6.18
CA ARG A 252 -17.85 -3.87 -4.84
C ARG A 252 -16.51 -3.97 -4.12
N VAL A 253 -15.66 -4.91 -4.50
CA VAL A 253 -14.27 -4.94 -4.08
C VAL A 253 -13.45 -4.18 -5.11
N ARG A 254 -13.04 -2.96 -4.74
CA ARG A 254 -12.20 -2.05 -5.54
C ARG A 254 -10.77 -2.53 -5.43
N LEU A 255 -10.09 -2.74 -6.55
CA LEU A 255 -8.70 -3.19 -6.58
C LEU A 255 -7.77 -2.02 -6.88
N GLY A 256 -6.54 -2.04 -6.37
CA GLY A 256 -5.56 -1.00 -6.63
C GLY A 256 -4.13 -1.50 -6.72
N LEU A 257 -3.26 -0.66 -7.28
CA LEU A 257 -1.81 -0.83 -7.24
C LEU A 257 -1.25 0.26 -6.33
N GLY A 258 -0.54 -0.14 -5.26
CA GLY A 258 0.04 0.75 -4.28
C GLY A 258 1.47 1.17 -4.63
N ILE A 259 1.76 2.46 -4.62
CA ILE A 259 3.08 2.99 -4.97
C ILE A 259 3.69 3.69 -3.75
N ASN A 260 5.01 3.60 -3.63
CA ASN A 260 5.75 4.24 -2.55
C ASN A 260 5.71 5.79 -2.66
N ASN A 261 5.96 6.48 -1.54
CA ASN A 261 5.96 7.95 -1.46
C ASN A 261 7.03 8.64 -2.31
N SER A 262 7.95 7.89 -2.90
CA SER A 262 8.91 8.37 -3.88
C SER A 262 9.43 7.19 -4.69
N LYS A 263 10.09 7.46 -5.83
CA LYS A 263 10.72 6.42 -6.65
C LYS A 263 9.69 5.36 -7.03
N LEU A 264 8.70 5.74 -7.85
CA LEU A 264 7.51 4.95 -8.13
C LEU A 264 7.81 3.50 -8.49
N CYS A 265 8.82 3.26 -9.33
CA CYS A 265 9.22 1.89 -9.69
C CYS A 265 10.17 1.24 -8.68
N GLY A 266 10.81 1.98 -7.77
CA GLY A 266 11.89 1.50 -6.90
C GLY A 266 13.15 0.96 -7.62
N CYS A 267 13.11 0.86 -8.93
CA CYS A 267 14.09 0.25 -9.81
C CYS A 267 15.21 1.21 -10.27
N VAL A 268 14.99 2.52 -10.14
CA VAL A 268 15.98 3.56 -10.47
C VAL A 268 16.57 4.11 -9.19
N LEU A 269 17.72 3.55 -8.82
CA LEU A 269 18.39 3.84 -7.56
C LEU A 269 19.18 5.14 -7.66
N ILE A 270 18.48 6.23 -7.37
CA ILE A 270 19.10 7.54 -7.13
C ILE A 270 19.13 7.77 -5.64
N ASP A 271 20.30 8.16 -5.18
CA ASP A 271 20.66 8.18 -3.78
C ASP A 271 20.25 9.46 -3.08
N ILE A 272 18.96 9.70 -3.13
CA ILE A 272 18.36 10.95 -2.73
C ILE A 272 17.05 10.64 -2.03
N VAL A 273 16.88 11.28 -0.87
CA VAL A 273 15.68 11.16 -0.04
C VAL A 273 14.65 12.21 -0.42
N ASP A 274 15.11 13.43 -0.72
CA ASP A 274 14.23 14.50 -1.19
C ASP A 274 13.72 14.20 -2.60
N TYR A 275 12.40 14.29 -2.79
CA TYR A 275 11.80 13.90 -4.06
C TYR A 275 12.05 14.92 -5.18
N ASP A 276 12.29 16.22 -4.86
CA ASP A 276 12.66 17.20 -5.90
C ASP A 276 14.06 16.91 -6.43
N GLU A 277 15.01 16.66 -5.52
CA GLU A 277 16.37 16.26 -5.86
C GLU A 277 16.38 14.92 -6.64
N TYR A 278 15.52 13.97 -6.28
CA TYR A 278 15.38 12.70 -7.02
C TYR A 278 14.94 12.95 -8.46
N LEU A 279 13.89 13.75 -8.67
CA LEU A 279 13.36 14.00 -10.02
C LEU A 279 14.37 14.73 -10.92
N ALA A 280 15.10 15.70 -10.37
CA ALA A 280 16.16 16.41 -11.08
C ALA A 280 17.27 15.48 -11.58
N GLU A 281 17.55 14.42 -10.82
CA GLU A 281 18.53 13.39 -11.14
C GLU A 281 17.95 12.24 -11.99
N PHE A 282 16.64 12.01 -11.92
CA PHE A 282 15.93 10.98 -12.66
C PHE A 282 15.82 11.32 -14.15
N GLU A 283 15.40 12.55 -14.45
CA GLU A 283 15.24 13.04 -15.83
C GLU A 283 16.44 12.75 -16.75
N PRO A 284 17.69 13.11 -16.40
CA PRO A 284 18.85 12.86 -17.26
C PRO A 284 19.22 11.37 -17.39
N ARG A 285 18.75 10.51 -16.48
CA ARG A 285 18.98 9.05 -16.54
C ARG A 285 17.94 8.33 -17.42
N TRP A 286 16.73 8.89 -17.56
CA TRP A 286 15.62 8.25 -18.24
C TRP A 286 15.95 7.67 -19.63
N PRO A 287 16.64 8.38 -20.56
CA PRO A 287 16.94 7.84 -21.89
C PRO A 287 17.80 6.57 -21.89
N GLN A 288 18.47 6.26 -20.77
CA GLN A 288 19.32 5.07 -20.62
C GLN A 288 18.54 3.84 -20.16
N ILE A 289 17.35 4.06 -19.59
CA ILE A 289 16.56 3.04 -18.89
C ILE A 289 15.15 2.88 -19.46
N GLU A 290 14.66 3.81 -20.29
CA GLU A 290 13.30 3.76 -20.84
C GLU A 290 13.01 2.44 -21.56
N GLY A 291 14.03 1.85 -22.21
CA GLY A 291 13.94 0.57 -22.91
C GLY A 291 13.84 -0.65 -21.99
N TRP A 292 13.90 -0.48 -20.66
CA TRP A 292 13.67 -1.57 -19.70
C TRP A 292 12.20 -1.86 -19.50
N PHE A 293 11.31 -0.93 -19.87
CA PHE A 293 9.90 -0.97 -19.51
C PHE A 293 9.00 -1.18 -20.73
N ASP A 294 7.95 -1.97 -20.54
CA ASP A 294 6.82 -2.04 -21.47
C ASP A 294 5.79 -0.97 -21.09
N LEU A 295 5.97 0.25 -21.61
CA LEU A 295 5.10 1.39 -21.27
C LEU A 295 3.61 1.13 -21.58
N PRO A 296 3.23 0.55 -22.74
CA PRO A 296 1.87 0.12 -22.99
C PRO A 296 1.31 -0.84 -21.94
N ALA A 297 2.10 -1.83 -21.51
CA ALA A 297 1.66 -2.77 -20.48
C ALA A 297 1.52 -2.11 -19.10
N ILE A 298 2.42 -1.18 -18.72
CA ILE A 298 2.29 -0.40 -17.47
C ILE A 298 0.96 0.36 -17.45
N ARG A 299 0.63 1.07 -18.54
CA ARG A 299 -0.66 1.74 -18.67
C ARG A 299 -1.82 0.76 -18.52
N ALA A 300 -1.75 -0.40 -19.18
CA ALA A 300 -2.79 -1.43 -19.08
C ALA A 300 -2.97 -1.94 -17.63
N ALA A 301 -1.89 -2.07 -16.85
CA ALA A 301 -1.96 -2.48 -15.45
C ALA A 301 -2.73 -1.48 -14.58
N PHE A 302 -2.46 -0.18 -14.73
CA PHE A 302 -3.21 0.84 -14.02
C PHE A 302 -4.65 1.02 -14.55
N GLU A 303 -4.89 0.78 -15.84
CA GLU A 303 -6.23 0.72 -16.41
C GLU A 303 -7.05 -0.47 -15.87
N ALA A 304 -6.39 -1.58 -15.53
CA ALA A 304 -7.03 -2.78 -15.02
C ALA A 304 -7.53 -2.63 -13.57
N VAL A 305 -6.99 -1.71 -12.78
CA VAL A 305 -7.40 -1.49 -11.37
C VAL A 305 -8.38 -0.33 -11.20
N ASP A 306 -8.99 -0.20 -10.04
CA ASP A 306 -9.99 0.84 -9.72
C ASP A 306 -9.36 2.09 -9.08
N PHE A 307 -8.20 1.94 -8.44
CA PHE A 307 -7.52 3.04 -7.76
C PHE A 307 -5.99 2.94 -7.79
N VAL A 308 -5.33 4.08 -7.57
CA VAL A 308 -3.90 4.18 -7.30
C VAL A 308 -3.71 4.36 -5.80
N GLY A 309 -3.08 3.37 -5.16
CA GLY A 309 -2.65 3.48 -3.78
C GLY A 309 -1.37 4.29 -3.70
N ILE A 310 -1.27 5.21 -2.75
CA ILE A 310 -0.09 6.01 -2.47
C ILE A 310 0.28 5.85 -1.00
N SER A 311 1.52 5.50 -0.73
CA SER A 311 2.12 5.76 0.58
C SER A 311 2.41 7.26 0.69
N ALA A 312 1.67 7.97 1.52
CA ALA A 312 1.51 9.41 1.51
C ALA A 312 2.18 10.09 2.71
N TYR A 313 3.51 10.06 2.73
CA TYR A 313 4.33 10.87 3.63
C TYR A 313 4.72 12.17 2.94
N VAL A 314 3.92 13.23 3.11
CA VAL A 314 4.03 14.47 2.33
C VAL A 314 5.08 15.42 2.93
N ALA A 315 6.29 15.43 2.36
CA ALA A 315 7.36 16.29 2.83
C ALA A 315 7.03 17.78 2.69
N GLN A 316 7.44 18.56 3.70
CA GLN A 316 7.21 19.99 3.79
C GLN A 316 8.53 20.73 4.04
N ASN A 317 8.73 21.84 3.34
CA ASN A 317 9.91 22.69 3.48
C ASN A 317 9.77 23.76 4.58
N SER A 318 8.64 23.77 5.27
CA SER A 318 8.26 24.70 6.34
C SER A 318 7.33 24.00 7.32
N THR A 319 7.33 24.42 8.58
CA THR A 319 6.35 23.98 9.59
C THR A 319 5.02 24.71 9.46
N ASP A 320 5.00 25.88 8.82
CA ASP A 320 3.81 26.67 8.52
C ASP A 320 3.55 26.62 7.01
N PHE A 321 3.03 25.49 6.55
CA PHE A 321 2.71 25.26 5.15
C PHE A 321 1.19 25.40 4.91
N PRO A 322 0.76 25.92 3.75
CA PRO A 322 -0.65 26.02 3.38
C PRO A 322 -1.28 24.67 3.01
N VAL A 323 -2.61 24.58 3.10
CA VAL A 323 -3.41 23.37 2.83
C VAL A 323 -3.01 22.66 1.52
N CYS A 324 -2.87 23.39 0.41
CA CYS A 324 -2.56 22.80 -0.89
C CYS A 324 -1.15 22.23 -1.00
N ASP A 325 -0.25 22.50 -0.03
CA ASP A 325 1.04 21.82 -0.02
C ASP A 325 0.91 20.32 0.32
N MET A 326 -0.25 19.87 0.80
CA MET A 326 -0.56 18.43 0.97
C MET A 326 -0.57 17.64 -0.35
N GLU A 327 -0.69 18.31 -1.50
CA GLU A 327 -0.70 17.62 -2.80
C GLU A 327 0.66 17.58 -3.50
N LYS A 328 1.69 18.23 -2.93
CA LYS A 328 3.03 18.29 -3.53
C LYS A 328 3.55 16.90 -3.89
N LEU A 329 3.28 15.90 -3.05
CA LEU A 329 3.62 14.51 -3.32
C LEU A 329 2.98 14.02 -4.63
N MET A 330 1.66 14.19 -4.78
CA MET A 330 0.93 13.75 -5.98
C MET A 330 1.39 14.50 -7.24
N LYS A 331 1.73 15.78 -7.13
CA LYS A 331 2.33 16.56 -8.23
C LYS A 331 3.68 15.99 -8.69
N LYS A 332 4.51 15.55 -7.74
CA LYS A 332 5.80 14.90 -8.06
C LYS A 332 5.60 13.52 -8.67
N MET A 333 4.64 12.75 -8.14
CA MET A 333 4.26 11.45 -8.72
C MET A 333 3.72 11.61 -10.14
N ASP A 334 2.93 12.65 -10.42
CA ASP A 334 2.41 12.94 -11.77
C ASP A 334 3.56 13.16 -12.78
N ILE A 335 4.60 13.90 -12.37
CA ILE A 335 5.83 14.10 -13.16
C ILE A 335 6.55 12.76 -13.38
N GLU A 336 6.76 11.95 -12.34
CA GLU A 336 7.47 10.68 -12.49
C GLU A 336 6.67 9.68 -13.35
N PHE A 337 5.35 9.58 -13.14
CA PHE A 337 4.48 8.76 -13.97
C PHE A 337 4.61 9.12 -15.45
N ALA A 338 4.72 10.40 -15.79
CA ALA A 338 4.79 10.88 -17.18
C ALA A 338 5.93 10.22 -17.98
N TYR A 339 7.05 9.88 -17.32
CA TYR A 339 8.14 9.13 -17.95
C TYR A 339 7.71 7.73 -18.37
N TYR A 340 6.83 7.08 -17.61
CA TYR A 340 6.27 5.77 -17.94
C TYR A 340 5.11 5.82 -18.94
N GLY A 341 4.86 6.98 -19.56
CA GLY A 341 3.86 7.13 -20.61
C GLY A 341 2.41 7.18 -20.13
N LEU A 342 2.18 7.56 -18.87
CA LEU A 342 0.88 7.92 -18.29
C LEU A 342 1.06 9.02 -17.24
N THR A 343 0.04 9.76 -16.82
CA THR A 343 0.17 10.66 -15.66
C THR A 343 -0.85 10.33 -14.58
N LEU A 344 -0.63 10.79 -13.35
CA LEU A 344 -1.60 10.60 -12.28
C LEU A 344 -2.91 11.35 -12.59
N HIS A 345 -2.82 12.53 -13.20
CA HIS A 345 -3.98 13.28 -13.70
C HIS A 345 -4.76 12.50 -14.76
N GLU A 346 -4.07 11.89 -15.73
CA GLU A 346 -4.72 11.02 -16.73
C GLU A 346 -5.44 9.83 -16.08
N LEU A 347 -4.84 9.21 -15.04
CA LEU A 347 -5.49 8.14 -14.29
C LEU A 347 -6.78 8.64 -13.61
N VAL A 348 -6.75 9.82 -12.99
CA VAL A 348 -7.95 10.43 -12.40
C VAL A 348 -9.00 10.73 -13.47
N ASP A 349 -8.62 11.25 -14.63
CA ASP A 349 -9.53 11.50 -15.77
C ASP A 349 -10.17 10.20 -16.30
N MET A 350 -9.48 9.07 -16.18
CA MET A 350 -10.02 7.73 -16.47
C MET A 350 -10.91 7.17 -15.36
N GLY A 351 -11.18 7.96 -14.31
CA GLY A 351 -12.03 7.59 -13.18
C GLY A 351 -11.33 6.72 -12.14
N LYS A 352 -9.98 6.71 -12.11
CA LYS A 352 -9.23 6.05 -11.02
C LYS A 352 -9.26 6.94 -9.78
N GLU A 353 -9.50 6.33 -8.64
CA GLU A 353 -9.42 7.03 -7.36
C GLU A 353 -7.97 7.09 -6.87
N ILE A 354 -7.62 8.14 -6.12
CA ILE A 354 -6.36 8.19 -5.38
C ILE A 354 -6.65 7.81 -3.94
N VAL A 355 -5.89 6.87 -3.40
CA VAL A 355 -6.05 6.40 -2.02
C VAL A 355 -4.73 6.50 -1.31
N TRP A 356 -4.69 7.19 -0.19
CA TRP A 356 -3.52 7.20 0.68
C TRP A 356 -3.52 5.93 1.53
N ILE A 357 -2.97 4.85 0.98
CA ILE A 357 -2.91 3.52 1.61
C ILE A 357 -1.97 3.49 2.82
N GLU A 358 -1.08 4.46 2.93
CA GLU A 358 -0.37 4.81 4.15
C GLU A 358 -0.36 6.33 4.27
N TRP A 359 -0.58 6.87 5.45
CA TRP A 359 -0.48 8.31 5.70
C TRP A 359 -0.02 8.55 7.13
N GLY A 360 0.81 9.56 7.32
CA GLY A 360 1.22 9.99 8.65
C GLY A 360 2.50 10.82 8.65
N VAL A 361 2.98 11.07 9.86
CA VAL A 361 4.26 11.70 10.12
C VAL A 361 4.95 10.92 11.24
N GLY A 362 6.19 10.52 11.02
CA GLY A 362 6.94 9.70 11.98
C GLY A 362 7.68 10.52 13.02
N GLY A 363 8.06 11.77 12.76
CA GLY A 363 8.77 12.61 13.74
C GLY A 363 10.20 12.15 14.04
N GLY A 364 10.80 11.35 13.16
CA GLY A 364 12.22 11.01 13.19
C GLY A 364 13.07 12.01 12.41
N ALA A 365 14.36 12.05 12.72
CA ALA A 365 15.36 12.82 11.97
C ALA A 365 16.45 11.91 11.34
N SER A 366 16.26 10.59 11.42
CA SER A 366 17.16 9.62 10.84
C SER A 366 16.41 8.47 10.18
N GLN A 367 16.99 7.96 9.11
CA GLN A 367 16.41 6.88 8.35
C GLN A 367 16.38 5.54 9.09
N ASN A 368 17.41 5.23 9.88
CA ASN A 368 17.47 4.01 10.70
C ASN A 368 16.45 4.03 11.85
N GLY A 369 15.65 5.10 11.96
CA GLY A 369 14.58 5.29 12.92
C GLY A 369 15.01 5.15 14.38
N ASN A 370 16.22 5.59 14.68
CA ASN A 370 16.74 5.62 16.05
C ASN A 370 16.85 7.03 16.63
N THR A 371 16.66 8.07 15.82
CA THR A 371 16.85 9.46 16.21
C THR A 371 15.52 10.21 16.10
N PRO A 372 14.88 10.58 17.23
CA PRO A 372 13.73 11.49 17.20
C PRO A 372 14.15 12.86 16.67
N ALA A 373 13.25 13.55 15.97
CA ALA A 373 13.47 14.94 15.59
C ALA A 373 13.53 15.85 16.82
N GLU A 374 14.37 16.88 16.76
CA GLU A 374 14.49 17.91 17.80
C GLU A 374 13.71 19.19 17.44
N THR A 375 13.34 19.35 16.16
CA THR A 375 12.57 20.49 15.68
C THR A 375 11.43 20.06 14.75
N GLY A 376 10.37 20.86 14.67
CA GLY A 376 9.28 20.61 13.71
C GLY A 376 9.77 20.59 12.26
N LEU A 377 10.80 21.38 11.91
CA LEU A 377 11.33 21.43 10.55
C LEU A 377 12.05 20.14 10.14
N GLU A 378 12.77 19.48 11.06
CA GLU A 378 13.38 18.17 10.79
C GLU A 378 12.30 17.11 10.50
N ALA A 379 11.23 17.08 11.31
CA ALA A 379 10.09 16.20 11.09
C ALA A 379 9.34 16.55 9.79
N ALA A 380 9.33 17.82 9.40
CA ALA A 380 8.68 18.31 8.19
C ALA A 380 9.38 17.86 6.91
N TYR A 381 10.72 17.88 6.90
CA TYR A 381 11.50 17.50 5.74
C TYR A 381 11.40 16.00 5.42
N PHE A 382 11.28 15.15 6.45
CA PHE A 382 11.28 13.69 6.31
C PHE A 382 10.13 13.05 7.08
N PRO A 383 8.86 13.29 6.70
CA PRO A 383 7.70 12.80 7.44
C PRO A 383 7.60 11.28 7.46
N PHE A 384 8.24 10.59 6.52
CA PHE A 384 8.32 9.14 6.52
C PHE A 384 9.33 8.60 7.54
N TRP A 385 10.25 9.42 8.06
CA TRP A 385 11.14 9.01 9.15
C TRP A 385 10.41 9.07 10.47
N GLY A 386 10.52 7.97 11.22
CA GLY A 386 9.98 7.84 12.56
C GLY A 386 10.92 7.00 13.41
N VAL A 387 10.56 6.85 14.67
CA VAL A 387 11.30 6.09 15.67
C VAL A 387 10.72 4.68 15.74
N PHE A 388 11.54 3.69 15.41
CA PHE A 388 11.14 2.28 15.45
C PHE A 388 11.15 1.71 16.87
N GLY A 389 10.29 0.72 17.07
CA GLY A 389 10.28 -0.13 18.26
C GLY A 389 9.23 0.27 19.31
N PRO A 390 9.29 -0.35 20.50
CA PRO A 390 8.36 -0.07 21.58
C PRO A 390 8.54 1.36 22.10
N TYR A 391 7.49 1.88 22.71
CA TYR A 391 7.51 3.21 23.30
C TYR A 391 8.64 3.36 24.33
N ASP A 392 9.37 4.45 24.21
CA ASP A 392 10.40 4.89 25.15
C ASP A 392 10.35 6.42 25.18
N VAL A 393 10.10 7.00 26.36
CA VAL A 393 10.02 8.45 26.55
C VAL A 393 11.29 9.17 26.08
N SER A 394 12.45 8.53 26.12
CA SER A 394 13.71 9.11 25.63
C SER A 394 13.69 9.28 24.10
N LYS A 395 12.97 8.41 23.40
CA LYS A 395 12.83 8.40 21.94
C LYS A 395 11.51 8.97 21.43
N ASP A 396 10.61 9.39 22.32
CA ASP A 396 9.34 10.03 21.96
C ASP A 396 9.60 11.41 21.33
N PRO A 397 9.37 11.60 20.01
CA PRO A 397 9.56 12.90 19.38
C PRO A 397 8.46 13.89 19.76
N TRP A 398 7.28 13.40 20.14
CA TRP A 398 6.09 14.21 20.43
C TRP A 398 6.17 14.91 21.79
N LYS A 399 7.12 14.53 22.66
CA LYS A 399 7.40 15.29 23.90
C LYS A 399 8.01 16.66 23.62
N ASN A 400 8.57 16.88 22.43
CA ASN A 400 9.12 18.17 22.02
C ASN A 400 7.99 19.05 21.47
N ALA A 401 7.75 20.18 22.12
CA ALA A 401 6.67 21.09 21.75
C ALA A 401 6.71 21.52 20.28
N SER A 402 7.88 21.80 19.71
CA SER A 402 8.00 22.21 18.30
C SER A 402 7.64 21.09 17.33
N VAL A 403 7.98 19.84 17.66
CA VAL A 403 7.66 18.67 16.83
C VAL A 403 6.17 18.31 16.97
N GLN A 404 5.62 18.42 18.17
CA GLN A 404 4.20 18.23 18.46
C GLN A 404 3.31 19.28 17.74
N GLU A 405 3.68 20.55 17.81
CA GLU A 405 2.99 21.62 17.09
C GLU A 405 2.97 21.36 15.58
N TYR A 406 4.08 20.86 15.02
CA TYR A 406 4.11 20.43 13.62
C TYR A 406 3.18 19.25 13.34
N LEU A 407 3.16 18.21 14.18
CA LEU A 407 2.22 17.10 14.05
C LEU A 407 0.76 17.61 14.01
N HIS A 408 0.38 18.49 14.93
CA HIS A 408 -0.97 19.05 14.98
C HIS A 408 -1.29 19.84 13.72
N HIS A 409 -0.36 20.70 13.27
CA HIS A 409 -0.53 21.45 12.02
C HIS A 409 -0.67 20.50 10.82
N TYR A 410 0.15 19.45 10.73
CA TYR A 410 0.12 18.48 9.63
C TYR A 410 -1.21 17.73 9.53
N VAL A 411 -1.73 17.24 10.66
CA VAL A 411 -3.03 16.57 10.72
C VAL A 411 -4.17 17.56 10.40
N ASN A 412 -4.08 18.81 10.86
CA ASN A 412 -5.07 19.84 10.57
C ASN A 412 -5.08 20.26 9.09
N GLN A 413 -3.91 20.44 8.46
CA GLN A 413 -3.81 20.73 7.02
C GLN A 413 -4.32 19.56 6.19
N THR A 414 -4.07 18.32 6.62
CA THR A 414 -4.66 17.13 5.98
C THR A 414 -6.18 17.15 6.05
N SER A 415 -6.75 17.37 7.24
CA SER A 415 -8.20 17.47 7.42
C SER A 415 -8.82 18.55 6.52
N ALA A 416 -8.23 19.75 6.52
CA ALA A 416 -8.69 20.86 5.68
C ALA A 416 -8.62 20.51 4.18
N TYR A 417 -7.53 19.89 3.74
CA TYR A 417 -7.32 19.45 2.35
C TYR A 417 -8.39 18.45 1.91
N LEU A 418 -8.69 17.46 2.75
CA LEU A 418 -9.73 16.46 2.45
C LEU A 418 -11.12 17.09 2.42
N LEU A 419 -11.48 17.89 3.43
CA LEU A 419 -12.82 18.50 3.53
C LEU A 419 -13.15 19.45 2.36
N GLN A 420 -12.15 20.15 1.80
CA GLN A 420 -12.35 21.01 0.64
C GLN A 420 -12.38 20.26 -0.71
N GLY A 421 -12.10 18.95 -0.72
CA GLY A 421 -12.02 18.13 -1.93
C GLY A 421 -10.70 18.22 -2.68
N GLY A 422 -9.61 18.39 -1.94
CA GLY A 422 -8.27 18.54 -2.49
C GLY A 422 -8.04 19.92 -3.10
N CYS A 423 -6.97 20.05 -3.88
CA CYS A 423 -6.76 21.23 -4.72
C CYS A 423 -6.82 20.81 -6.19
N ASP A 424 -5.78 20.15 -6.69
CA ASP A 424 -5.73 19.57 -8.04
C ASP A 424 -6.08 18.07 -8.06
N TYR A 425 -5.87 17.38 -6.93
CA TYR A 425 -6.12 15.94 -6.77
C TYR A 425 -7.14 15.68 -5.67
N GLN A 426 -8.12 14.82 -5.95
CA GLN A 426 -9.06 14.31 -4.94
C GLN A 426 -8.58 12.99 -4.38
N VAL A 427 -8.69 12.83 -3.07
CA VAL A 427 -8.36 11.59 -2.37
C VAL A 427 -9.66 10.92 -1.94
N GLY A 428 -9.80 9.63 -2.27
CA GLY A 428 -10.99 8.80 -2.00
C GLY A 428 -10.85 7.91 -0.75
N GLY A 429 -9.66 7.83 -0.14
CA GLY A 429 -9.44 7.10 1.11
C GLY A 429 -8.12 7.48 1.77
N VAL A 430 -8.08 7.52 3.11
CA VAL A 430 -6.89 7.87 3.89
C VAL A 430 -6.73 6.93 5.08
N TYR A 431 -5.57 6.27 5.16
CA TYR A 431 -5.28 5.30 6.21
C TYR A 431 -4.03 5.68 7.00
N LEU A 432 -4.22 6.04 8.26
CA LEU A 432 -3.17 6.39 9.22
C LEU A 432 -2.27 5.18 9.50
N TRP A 433 -0.97 5.37 9.31
CA TRP A 433 0.06 4.38 9.63
C TRP A 433 0.19 4.18 11.15
N SER A 434 -0.64 3.30 11.71
CA SER A 434 -0.66 2.94 13.13
C SER A 434 0.07 1.63 13.46
N CYS A 435 0.98 1.18 12.57
CA CYS A 435 1.67 -0.10 12.63
C CYS A 435 2.78 -0.19 13.71
N GLY A 436 2.92 0.84 14.56
CA GLY A 436 3.88 0.92 15.66
C GLY A 436 4.87 2.06 15.52
N GLY A 437 5.81 2.16 16.47
CA GLY A 437 6.76 3.28 16.54
C GLY A 437 6.06 4.62 16.73
N SER A 438 6.75 5.71 16.40
CA SER A 438 6.22 7.06 16.61
C SER A 438 5.11 7.47 15.65
N TRP A 439 4.94 6.79 14.52
CA TRP A 439 3.81 7.04 13.61
C TRP A 439 2.43 6.67 14.20
N ASP A 440 2.39 5.80 15.21
CA ASP A 440 1.14 5.43 15.90
C ASP A 440 0.69 6.53 16.88
N VAL A 441 0.33 7.69 16.31
CA VAL A 441 -0.10 8.89 17.04
C VAL A 441 -1.47 8.73 17.70
N ILE A 442 -2.20 7.65 17.40
CA ILE A 442 -3.41 7.28 18.12
C ILE A 442 -3.11 6.26 19.23
N GLY A 443 -1.94 5.61 19.24
CA GLY A 443 -1.59 4.59 20.23
C GLY A 443 -2.38 3.28 20.07
N LEU A 444 -2.80 2.94 18.85
CA LEU A 444 -3.56 1.72 18.55
C LEU A 444 -2.78 0.45 18.92
N SER A 445 -1.47 0.49 18.73
CA SER A 445 -0.55 -0.62 18.98
C SER A 445 -0.21 -0.80 20.47
N ASN A 446 -0.52 0.18 21.34
CA ASN A 446 -0.18 0.16 22.77
C ASN A 446 -0.74 -1.07 23.53
N PRO A 447 -2.04 -1.45 23.41
CA PRO A 447 -2.60 -2.59 24.12
C PRO A 447 -1.88 -3.92 23.84
N VAL A 448 -1.10 -3.97 22.76
CA VAL A 448 -0.35 -5.15 22.31
C VAL A 448 1.10 -5.12 22.79
N TYR A 449 1.75 -3.94 22.86
CA TYR A 449 3.21 -3.86 23.05
C TYR A 449 3.67 -3.44 24.46
N GLY A 450 2.79 -3.06 25.39
CA GLY A 450 3.16 -3.00 26.81
C GLY A 450 2.47 -1.90 27.63
N GLN A 451 2.96 -1.68 28.86
CA GLN A 451 2.45 -0.67 29.80
C GLN A 451 3.34 0.58 29.90
N ALA A 452 4.43 0.64 29.11
CA ALA A 452 5.43 1.70 29.21
C ALA A 452 4.94 3.08 28.73
N GLY A 453 3.78 3.14 28.08
CA GLY A 453 3.22 4.33 27.45
C GLY A 453 2.98 4.09 25.95
N SER A 454 2.72 5.15 25.22
CA SER A 454 2.47 5.13 23.78
C SER A 454 2.88 6.43 23.15
N PHE A 455 3.17 6.42 21.84
CA PHE A 455 3.36 7.63 21.03
C PHE A 455 2.06 8.37 20.73
N ARG A 456 0.98 8.05 21.45
CA ARG A 456 -0.32 8.69 21.33
C ARG A 456 -0.21 10.17 21.63
N ASP A 457 -0.79 10.98 20.74
CA ASP A 457 -0.94 12.41 20.89
C ASP A 457 -2.44 12.77 20.88
N GLU A 458 -2.93 13.33 22.00
CA GLU A 458 -4.37 13.64 22.14
C GLU A 458 -4.82 14.75 21.18
N GLY A 459 -3.95 15.71 20.83
CA GLY A 459 -4.28 16.78 19.90
C GLY A 459 -4.52 16.25 18.48
N ALA A 460 -3.64 15.36 18.01
CA ALA A 460 -3.81 14.66 16.74
C ALA A 460 -5.10 13.82 16.73
N VAL A 461 -5.39 13.10 17.83
CA VAL A 461 -6.62 12.30 17.95
C VAL A 461 -7.88 13.17 17.89
N ASP A 462 -7.88 14.33 18.57
CA ASP A 462 -9.02 15.24 18.58
C ASP A 462 -9.25 15.86 17.19
N ILE A 463 -8.19 16.20 16.45
CA ILE A 463 -8.31 16.70 15.07
C ILE A 463 -8.87 15.61 14.15
N ILE A 464 -8.39 14.37 14.25
CA ILE A 464 -8.91 13.23 13.46
C ILE A 464 -10.39 12.96 13.78
N ARG A 465 -10.77 13.00 15.07
CA ARG A 465 -12.17 12.86 15.48
C ARG A 465 -13.04 13.93 14.84
N ALA A 466 -12.65 15.21 14.98
CA ALA A 466 -13.42 16.33 14.43
C ALA A 466 -13.57 16.23 12.91
N HIS A 467 -12.51 15.81 12.20
CA HIS A 467 -12.57 15.53 10.78
C HIS A 467 -13.61 14.44 10.45
N ASN A 468 -13.51 13.28 11.10
CA ASN A 468 -14.41 12.15 10.81
C ASN A 468 -15.87 12.44 11.19
N GLU A 469 -16.12 13.23 12.23
CA GLU A 469 -17.47 13.69 12.59
C GLU A 469 -18.05 14.63 11.53
N GLU A 470 -17.25 15.54 10.97
CA GLU A 470 -17.65 16.43 9.87
C GLU A 470 -17.97 15.63 8.59
N VAL A 471 -17.18 14.60 8.28
CA VAL A 471 -17.44 13.70 7.13
C VAL A 471 -18.77 12.94 7.26
N GLN A 472 -19.21 12.67 8.50
CA GLN A 472 -20.44 11.93 8.78
C GLN A 472 -21.70 12.81 8.89
N ALA A 473 -21.54 14.13 8.99
CA ALA A 473 -22.63 15.10 9.18
C ALA A 473 -23.32 15.44 7.85
#